data_AF-A0A329K4Z5-F1
#
_entry.id   AF-A0A329K4Z5-F1
#
_cell.length_a   1.000
_cell.length_b   1.000
_cell.length_c   1.000
_cell.angle_alpha   90.00
_cell.angle_beta   90.00
_cell.angle_gamma   90.00
#
_symmetry.space_group_name_H-M   'P 1'
#
loop_
_entity.id
_entity.type
_entity.pdbx_description
1 polymer ?
#
loop_
_entity_poly.entity_id
_entity_poly.type
_entity_poly.pdbx_seq_one_letter_code
_entity_poly.pdbx_strand_id
1 'polypeptide(L)'
;MRELAAEAGTAASSVYYHVRDKRELLDLLIESVLAQIEVPQAGDWEARLVALHLNAWHVLVDVPGIAALLQQHPHTAAAAEMNRAARAILRESGLEEKHFDAAHAALYIHLLGSVQLEHTRRTGRMARGSDDEAFAYGLRLILAGLREELKRNRDGS
;
A
#
# COMPACT_ATOMS: atom_id res chain seq x y z
N MET A 1 -3.55 11.32 -22.24
CA MET A 1 -3.17 12.76 -22.32
C MET A 1 -4.32 13.59 -22.83
N ARG A 2 -4.85 13.37 -24.05
CA ARG A 2 -6.00 14.13 -24.56
C ARG A 2 -7.28 14.02 -23.71
N GLU A 3 -7.64 12.82 -23.24
CA GLU A 3 -8.82 12.62 -22.36
C GLU A 3 -8.63 13.27 -20.98
N LEU A 4 -7.49 13.05 -20.33
CA LEU A 4 -7.17 13.66 -19.03
C LEU A 4 -7.13 15.20 -19.10
N ALA A 5 -6.65 15.77 -20.21
CA ALA A 5 -6.66 17.22 -20.44
C ALA A 5 -8.07 17.79 -20.61
N ALA A 6 -9.02 16.99 -21.12
CA ALA A 6 -10.41 17.38 -21.28
C ALA A 6 -11.18 17.31 -19.94
N GLU A 7 -10.83 16.36 -19.08
CA GLU A 7 -11.48 16.15 -17.77
C GLU A 7 -10.97 17.14 -16.69
N ALA A 8 -9.74 17.65 -16.82
CA ALA A 8 -9.15 18.58 -15.87
C ALA A 8 -9.73 20.02 -15.90
N GLY A 9 -10.60 20.37 -16.85
CA GLY A 9 -11.39 21.63 -16.86
C GLY A 9 -10.60 22.96 -16.90
N THR A 10 -9.28 22.92 -16.77
CA THR A 10 -8.36 24.05 -16.89
C THR A 10 -7.60 23.88 -18.19
N ALA A 11 -7.52 24.94 -18.99
CA ALA A 11 -6.74 24.97 -20.23
C ALA A 11 -5.43 24.19 -20.05
N ALA A 12 -5.18 23.25 -20.96
CA ALA A 12 -4.08 22.29 -20.97
C ALA A 12 -2.66 22.93 -21.01
N SER A 13 -2.49 24.16 -20.55
CA SER A 13 -1.26 24.93 -20.57
C SER A 13 -0.56 25.06 -19.21
N SER A 14 -1.24 24.89 -18.06
CA SER A 14 -0.59 25.09 -16.74
C SER A 14 -0.16 23.80 -16.03
N VAL A 15 -0.94 22.72 -16.10
CA VAL A 15 -0.55 21.43 -15.47
C VAL A 15 0.56 20.74 -16.26
N TYR A 16 0.52 20.81 -17.59
CA TYR A 16 1.53 20.17 -18.45
C TYR A 16 2.87 20.92 -18.52
N TYR A 17 2.96 22.18 -18.05
CA TYR A 17 4.21 22.94 -18.10
C TYR A 17 5.28 22.40 -17.14
N HIS A 18 4.86 21.66 -16.11
CA HIS A 18 5.74 21.10 -15.08
C HIS A 18 6.02 19.60 -15.22
N VAL A 19 5.45 18.92 -16.23
CA VAL A 19 5.57 17.47 -16.42
C VAL A 19 5.99 17.14 -17.85
N ARG A 20 7.13 16.48 -17.99
CA ARG A 20 7.82 16.19 -19.25
C ARG A 20 7.12 15.10 -20.06
N ASP A 21 6.48 14.12 -19.41
CA ASP A 21 5.77 13.03 -20.07
C ASP A 21 4.70 12.34 -19.20
N LYS A 22 4.03 11.31 -19.77
CA LYS A 22 3.00 10.51 -19.09
C LYS A 22 3.55 9.76 -17.87
N ARG A 23 4.82 9.34 -17.89
CA ARG A 23 5.43 8.60 -16.79
C ARG A 23 5.60 9.52 -15.59
N GLU A 24 6.12 10.72 -15.79
CA GLU A 24 6.29 11.71 -14.71
C GLU A 24 4.93 12.10 -14.11
N LEU A 25 3.89 12.23 -14.93
CA LEU A 25 2.53 12.45 -14.43
C LEU A 25 2.01 11.29 -13.55
N LEU A 26 2.27 10.04 -13.95
CA LEU A 26 1.89 8.87 -13.15
C LEU A 26 2.72 8.77 -11.87
N ASP A 27 4.01 9.11 -11.91
CA ASP A 27 4.87 9.16 -10.73
C ASP A 27 4.35 10.21 -9.72
N LEU A 28 3.94 11.39 -10.19
CA LEU A 28 3.34 12.43 -9.34
C LEU A 28 1.97 12.02 -8.78
N LEU A 29 1.14 11.32 -9.57
CA LEU A 29 -0.12 10.76 -9.07
C LEU A 29 0.16 9.78 -7.92
N ILE A 30 1.06 8.83 -8.13
CA ILE A 30 1.46 7.86 -7.10
C ILE A 30 1.98 8.59 -5.86
N GLU A 31 2.87 9.58 -6.03
CA GLU A 31 3.40 10.39 -4.94
C GLU A 31 2.28 11.03 -4.12
N SER A 32 1.32 11.68 -4.79
CA SER A 32 0.19 12.35 -4.15
C SER A 32 -0.78 11.40 -3.43
N VAL A 33 -0.96 10.19 -3.95
CA VAL A 33 -1.82 9.16 -3.34
C VAL A 33 -1.13 8.60 -2.10
N LEU A 34 0.13 8.20 -2.22
CA LEU A 34 0.87 7.60 -1.10
C LEU A 34 1.14 8.59 0.03
N ALA A 35 1.31 9.89 -0.27
CA ALA A 35 1.47 10.93 0.74
C ALA A 35 0.25 11.11 1.66
N GLN A 36 -0.93 10.59 1.27
CA GLN A 36 -2.14 10.61 2.11
C GLN A 36 -2.13 9.48 3.15
N ILE A 37 -1.22 8.51 3.03
CA ILE A 37 -1.18 7.37 3.95
C ILE A 37 -0.49 7.77 5.25
N GLU A 38 -1.27 7.85 6.32
CA GLU A 38 -0.75 8.18 7.65
C GLU A 38 0.08 7.03 8.23
N VAL A 39 1.30 7.36 8.67
CA VAL A 39 2.19 6.42 9.38
C VAL A 39 1.94 6.50 10.90
N PRO A 40 1.43 5.43 11.53
CA PRO A 40 1.06 5.45 12.94
C PRO A 40 2.28 5.52 13.86
N GLN A 41 2.21 6.38 14.88
CA GLN A 41 3.33 6.63 15.81
C GLN A 41 3.13 5.96 17.18
N ALA A 42 1.90 5.67 17.58
CA ALA A 42 1.57 5.13 18.90
C ALA A 42 1.23 3.63 18.84
N GLY A 43 1.55 2.92 19.92
CA GLY A 43 1.27 1.49 20.08
C GLY A 43 2.49 0.60 19.81
N ASP A 44 2.32 -0.69 20.08
CA ASP A 44 3.33 -1.68 19.76
C ASP A 44 3.50 -1.86 18.25
N TRP A 45 4.50 -2.65 17.85
CA TRP A 45 4.82 -2.87 16.44
C TRP A 45 3.64 -3.50 15.68
N GLU A 46 2.87 -4.39 16.32
CA GLU A 46 1.79 -5.12 15.66
C GLU A 46 0.61 -4.18 15.41
N ALA A 47 0.21 -3.40 16.41
CA ALA A 47 -0.83 -2.38 16.28
C ALA A 47 -0.48 -1.33 15.22
N ARG A 48 0.77 -0.84 15.21
CA ARG A 48 1.23 0.11 14.18
C ARG A 48 1.27 -0.51 12.80
N LEU A 49 1.68 -1.77 12.66
CA LEU A 49 1.70 -2.44 11.37
C LEU A 49 0.29 -2.65 10.82
N VAL A 50 -0.66 -3.02 11.69
CA VAL A 50 -2.09 -3.11 11.34
C VAL A 50 -2.63 -1.76 10.88
N ALA A 51 -2.42 -0.71 11.68
CA ALA A 51 -2.89 0.63 11.35
C ALA A 51 -2.30 1.15 10.02
N LEU A 52 -1.00 0.95 9.79
CA LEU A 52 -0.36 1.34 8.53
C LEU A 52 -1.00 0.67 7.32
N HIS A 53 -1.29 -0.64 7.41
CA HIS A 53 -1.90 -1.40 6.30
C HIS A 53 -3.36 -1.03 6.09
N LEU A 54 -4.13 -0.73 7.15
CA LEU A 54 -5.50 -0.24 7.04
C LEU A 54 -5.55 1.17 6.42
N ASN A 55 -4.66 2.07 6.85
CA ASN A 55 -4.54 3.41 6.26
C ASN A 55 -4.20 3.32 4.77
N ALA A 56 -3.24 2.45 4.41
CA ALA A 56 -2.89 2.20 3.03
C ALA A 56 -4.07 1.63 2.23
N TRP A 57 -4.79 0.67 2.78
CA TRP A 57 -5.96 0.09 2.15
C TRP A 57 -7.02 1.14 1.83
N HIS A 58 -7.42 1.96 2.80
CA HIS A 58 -8.45 2.99 2.59
C HIS A 58 -8.04 4.00 1.51
N VAL A 59 -6.77 4.41 1.48
CA VAL A 59 -6.28 5.34 0.46
C VAL A 59 -6.22 4.69 -0.93
N LEU A 60 -5.69 3.46 -1.02
CA LEU A 60 -5.43 2.82 -2.31
C LEU A 60 -6.70 2.26 -2.96
N VAL A 61 -7.67 1.80 -2.18
CA VAL A 61 -8.90 1.20 -2.72
C VAL A 61 -9.76 2.20 -3.48
N ASP A 62 -9.62 3.48 -3.19
CA ASP A 62 -10.38 4.56 -3.83
C ASP A 62 -9.72 5.12 -5.10
N VAL A 63 -8.54 4.62 -5.46
CA VAL A 63 -7.83 5.02 -6.69
C VAL A 63 -7.77 3.83 -7.67
N PRO A 64 -8.72 3.73 -8.63
CA PRO A 64 -8.77 2.60 -9.56
C PRO A 64 -7.44 2.37 -10.30
N GLY A 65 -6.97 1.12 -10.30
CA GLY A 65 -5.75 0.73 -11.01
C GLY A 65 -4.43 1.13 -10.33
N ILE A 66 -4.47 1.76 -9.15
CA ILE A 66 -3.24 2.18 -8.44
C ILE A 66 -2.33 1.00 -8.10
N ALA A 67 -2.88 -0.18 -7.80
CA ALA A 67 -2.08 -1.37 -7.48
C ALA A 67 -1.19 -1.82 -8.66
N ALA A 68 -1.70 -1.73 -9.89
CA ALA A 68 -0.92 -2.02 -11.09
C ALA A 68 0.14 -0.94 -11.35
N LEU A 69 -0.22 0.33 -11.13
CA LEU A 69 0.72 1.46 -11.27
C LEU A 69 1.89 1.36 -10.29
N LEU A 70 1.62 1.03 -9.02
CA LEU A 70 2.65 0.85 -7.99
C LEU A 70 3.63 -0.29 -8.33
N GLN A 71 3.18 -1.34 -9.01
CA GLN A 71 4.06 -2.40 -9.48
C GLN A 71 4.93 -1.97 -10.66
N GLN A 72 4.43 -1.08 -11.52
CA GLN A 72 5.14 -0.56 -12.69
C GLN A 72 6.11 0.59 -12.34
N HIS A 73 5.83 1.31 -11.24
CA HIS A 73 6.56 2.51 -10.81
C HIS A 73 6.99 2.43 -9.33
N PRO A 74 7.80 1.44 -8.91
CA PRO A 74 8.10 1.19 -7.49
C PRO A 74 9.12 2.17 -6.86
N HIS A 75 9.53 3.22 -7.57
CA HIS A 75 10.68 4.07 -7.22
C HIS A 75 10.33 5.52 -6.86
N THR A 76 9.06 5.83 -6.62
CA THR A 76 8.67 7.17 -6.13
C THR A 76 9.13 7.39 -4.69
N ALA A 77 9.25 8.64 -4.26
CA ALA A 77 9.79 8.96 -2.94
C ALA A 77 8.83 8.51 -1.83
N ALA A 78 7.53 8.73 -2.01
CA ALA A 78 6.49 8.26 -1.10
C ALA A 78 6.41 6.72 -1.05
N ALA A 79 6.63 6.01 -2.17
CA ALA A 79 6.69 4.54 -2.16
C ALA A 79 7.89 4.04 -1.34
N ALA A 80 9.04 4.70 -1.50
CA ALA A 80 10.22 4.39 -0.71
C ALA A 80 10.02 4.71 0.78
N GLU A 81 9.34 5.81 1.12
CA GLU A 81 9.02 6.18 2.51
C GLU A 81 8.07 5.17 3.16
N MET A 82 7.00 4.80 2.45
CA MET A 82 6.06 3.78 2.90
C MET A 82 6.76 2.44 3.15
N ASN A 83 7.63 2.02 2.23
CA ASN A 83 8.44 0.82 2.39
C ASN A 83 9.36 0.91 3.61
N ARG A 84 10.04 2.05 3.80
CA ARG A 84 10.89 2.30 4.98
C ARG A 84 10.08 2.24 6.27
N ALA A 85 8.91 2.85 6.32
CA ALA A 85 8.04 2.85 7.50
C ALA A 85 7.58 1.44 7.86
N ALA A 86 7.08 0.67 6.89
CA ALA A 86 6.65 -0.72 7.11
C ALA A 86 7.81 -1.61 7.59
N ARG A 87 9.00 -1.49 6.99
CA ARG A 87 10.19 -2.21 7.42
C ARG A 87 10.66 -1.78 8.81
N ALA A 88 10.63 -0.49 9.13
CA ALA A 88 11.01 0.01 10.44
C ALA A 88 10.13 -0.58 11.56
N ILE A 89 8.80 -0.57 11.37
CA ILE A 89 7.85 -1.17 12.30
C ILE A 89 8.09 -2.69 12.42
N LEU A 90 8.21 -3.40 11.29
CA LEU A 90 8.42 -4.85 11.29
C LEU A 90 9.70 -5.25 12.03
N ARG A 91 10.75 -4.42 11.96
CA ARG A 91 12.03 -4.69 12.62
C ARG A 91 11.93 -4.68 14.15
N GLU A 92 10.96 -3.98 14.70
CA GLU A 92 10.69 -3.96 16.14
C GLU A 92 10.05 -5.27 16.65
N SER A 93 9.56 -6.13 15.76
CA SER A 93 9.00 -7.44 16.14
C SER A 93 10.05 -8.44 16.67
N GLY A 94 11.34 -8.20 16.38
CA GLY A 94 12.41 -9.15 16.67
C GLY A 94 12.49 -10.33 15.69
N LEU A 95 11.82 -10.23 14.53
CA LEU A 95 11.91 -11.23 13.47
C LEU A 95 13.36 -11.42 13.01
N GLU A 96 13.77 -12.67 12.84
CA GLU A 96 15.10 -13.00 12.32
C GLU A 96 15.31 -12.46 10.90
N GLU A 97 16.54 -12.00 10.64
CA GLU A 97 16.92 -11.39 9.36
C GLU A 97 16.63 -12.30 8.15
N LYS A 98 16.84 -13.62 8.30
CA LYS A 98 16.60 -14.61 7.24
C LYS A 98 15.13 -14.70 6.81
N HIS A 99 14.19 -14.29 7.66
CA HIS A 99 12.74 -14.31 7.37
C HIS A 99 12.19 -12.92 7.05
N PHE A 100 12.96 -11.87 7.31
CA PHE A 100 12.48 -10.49 7.28
C PHE A 100 11.92 -10.08 5.92
N ASP A 101 12.67 -10.32 4.85
CA ASP A 101 12.25 -9.94 3.50
C ASP A 101 11.02 -10.73 3.03
N ALA A 102 10.93 -12.01 3.39
CA ALA A 102 9.77 -12.83 3.06
C ALA A 102 8.50 -12.37 3.79
N ALA A 103 8.62 -12.04 5.08
CA ALA A 103 7.50 -11.51 5.87
C ALA A 103 7.03 -10.14 5.34
N HIS A 104 7.97 -9.23 5.05
CA HIS A 104 7.66 -7.94 4.44
C HIS A 104 6.99 -8.12 3.07
N ALA A 105 7.49 -9.02 2.22
CA ALA A 105 6.90 -9.31 0.93
C ALA A 105 5.47 -9.86 1.05
N ALA A 106 5.20 -10.76 2.00
CA ALA A 106 3.86 -11.31 2.22
C ALA A 106 2.84 -10.22 2.59
N LEU A 107 3.22 -9.29 3.47
CA LEU A 107 2.40 -8.14 3.84
C LEU A 107 2.12 -7.22 2.64
N TYR A 108 3.14 -6.91 1.85
CA TYR A 108 3.02 -6.06 0.66
C TYR A 108 2.16 -6.70 -0.43
N ILE A 109 2.34 -8.00 -0.69
CA ILE A 109 1.54 -8.77 -1.65
C ILE A 109 0.08 -8.82 -1.20
N HIS A 110 -0.18 -9.02 0.09
CA HIS A 110 -1.54 -9.00 0.63
C HIS A 110 -2.21 -7.63 0.40
N LEU A 111 -1.51 -6.53 0.69
CA LEU A 111 -2.03 -5.19 0.46
C LEU A 111 -2.39 -4.96 -1.02
N LEU A 112 -1.41 -5.10 -1.92
CA LEU A 112 -1.64 -4.81 -3.34
C LEU A 112 -2.61 -5.80 -3.99
N GLY A 113 -2.52 -7.08 -3.63
CA GLY A 113 -3.41 -8.13 -4.12
C GLY A 113 -4.86 -7.89 -3.70
N SER A 114 -5.08 -7.46 -2.45
CA SER A 114 -6.41 -7.12 -1.96
C SER A 114 -6.99 -5.90 -2.68
N VAL A 115 -6.19 -4.84 -2.87
CA VAL A 115 -6.63 -3.63 -3.59
C VAL A 115 -7.02 -3.98 -5.03
N GLN A 116 -6.18 -4.76 -5.72
CA GLN A 116 -6.44 -5.21 -7.09
C GLN A 116 -7.71 -6.07 -7.19
N LEU A 117 -7.92 -6.98 -6.23
CA LEU A 117 -9.11 -7.80 -6.17
C LEU A 117 -10.37 -6.95 -5.96
N GLU A 118 -10.29 -5.96 -5.08
CA GLU A 118 -11.42 -5.06 -4.79
C GLU A 118 -11.79 -4.18 -5.99
N HIS A 119 -10.81 -3.62 -6.72
CA HIS A 119 -11.09 -2.91 -7.98
C HIS A 119 -11.77 -3.82 -9.02
N THR A 120 -11.35 -5.07 -9.11
CA THR A 120 -11.98 -6.07 -9.99
C THR A 120 -13.43 -6.34 -9.59
N ARG A 121 -13.72 -6.42 -8.29
CA ARG A 121 -15.08 -6.60 -7.74
C ARG A 121 -15.97 -5.38 -8.00
N ARG A 122 -15.47 -4.17 -7.78
CA ARG A 122 -16.20 -2.91 -8.04
C ARG A 122 -16.55 -2.73 -9.53
N THR A 123 -15.73 -3.29 -10.42
CA THR A 123 -16.03 -3.26 -11.87
C THR A 123 -17.18 -4.21 -12.23
N GLY A 124 -17.35 -5.32 -11.49
CA GLY A 124 -18.35 -6.36 -11.77
C GLY A 124 -19.66 -6.28 -10.97
N ARG A 125 -19.75 -5.45 -9.92
CA ARG A 125 -20.95 -5.24 -9.09
C ARG A 125 -21.30 -3.76 -9.05
N MET A 126 -22.59 -3.39 -9.05
CA MET A 126 -22.99 -2.03 -8.66
C MET A 126 -22.33 -1.69 -7.31
N ALA A 127 -21.62 -0.57 -7.27
CA ALA A 127 -20.68 -0.19 -6.22
C ALA A 127 -21.26 -0.42 -4.81
N ARG A 128 -20.84 -1.50 -4.16
CA ARG A 128 -20.88 -1.62 -2.70
C ARG A 128 -19.53 -1.14 -2.18
N GLY A 129 -19.51 -0.61 -0.95
CA GLY A 129 -18.29 -0.13 -0.30
C GLY A 129 -17.18 -1.19 -0.26
N SER A 130 -15.95 -0.77 0.09
CA SER A 130 -14.81 -1.68 0.22
C SER A 130 -15.10 -2.83 1.19
N ASP A 131 -14.57 -4.00 0.86
CA ASP A 131 -14.64 -5.20 1.71
C ASP A 131 -13.58 -5.15 2.83
N ASP A 132 -13.70 -4.14 3.70
CA ASP A 132 -12.75 -3.85 4.79
C ASP A 132 -12.58 -5.05 5.72
N GLU A 133 -13.67 -5.79 5.98
CA GLU A 133 -13.67 -6.98 6.81
C GLU A 133 -12.78 -8.08 6.22
N ALA A 134 -12.90 -8.36 4.92
CA ALA A 134 -12.07 -9.37 4.28
C ALA A 134 -10.59 -8.97 4.26
N PHE A 135 -10.29 -7.69 3.98
CA PHE A 135 -8.92 -7.19 4.00
C PHE A 135 -8.30 -7.33 5.40
N ALA A 136 -8.99 -6.85 6.43
CA ALA A 136 -8.55 -6.93 7.82
C ALA A 136 -8.41 -8.39 8.29
N TYR A 137 -9.29 -9.27 7.82
CA TYR A 137 -9.21 -10.70 8.12
C TYR A 137 -7.95 -11.35 7.54
N GLY A 138 -7.63 -11.09 6.27
CA GLY A 138 -6.40 -11.60 5.65
C GLY A 138 -5.14 -11.10 6.35
N LEU A 139 -5.10 -9.81 6.70
CA LEU A 139 -3.98 -9.22 7.43
C LEU A 139 -3.77 -9.89 8.80
N ARG A 140 -4.87 -10.14 9.53
CA ARG A 140 -4.83 -10.85 10.82
C ARG A 140 -4.28 -12.27 10.69
N LEU A 141 -4.60 -12.99 9.60
CA LEU A 141 -4.05 -14.33 9.38
C LEU A 141 -2.53 -14.30 9.17
N ILE A 142 -2.04 -13.32 8.41
CA ILE A 142 -0.59 -13.13 8.18
C ILE A 142 0.11 -12.82 9.51
N LEU A 143 -0.44 -11.90 10.31
CA LEU A 143 0.13 -11.55 11.60
C LEU A 143 0.04 -12.68 12.62
N ALA A 144 -1.01 -13.51 12.58
CA ALA A 144 -1.07 -14.73 13.39
C ALA A 144 0.07 -15.69 13.04
N GLY A 145 0.35 -15.91 11.75
CA GLY A 145 1.51 -16.70 11.31
C GLY A 145 2.84 -16.12 11.77
N LEU A 146 3.02 -14.80 11.64
CA LEU A 146 4.22 -14.10 12.10
C LEU A 146 4.43 -14.27 13.61
N ARG A 147 3.38 -14.14 14.42
CA ARG A 147 3.47 -14.35 15.88
C ARG A 147 3.91 -15.77 16.24
N GLU A 148 3.46 -16.78 15.51
CA GLU A 148 3.89 -18.16 15.75
C GLU A 148 5.37 -18.36 15.39
N GLU A 149 5.86 -17.75 14.31
CA GLU A 149 7.29 -17.76 13.97
C GLU A 149 8.14 -17.08 15.05
N LEU A 150 7.68 -15.93 15.57
CA LEU A 150 8.37 -15.22 16.66
C LEU A 150 8.45 -16.03 17.96
N LYS A 151 7.45 -16.88 18.26
CA LYS A 151 7.48 -17.79 19.42
C LYS A 151 8.52 -18.89 19.22
N ARG A 152 8.54 -19.52 18.04
CA ARG A 152 9.49 -20.59 17.71
C ARG A 152 10.95 -20.13 17.81
N ASN A 153 11.24 -18.89 17.42
CA ASN A 153 12.57 -18.31 17.57
C ASN A 153 12.99 -18.13 19.04
N ARG A 154 12.04 -17.91 19.95
CA ARG A 154 12.32 -17.76 21.39
C ARG A 154 12.52 -19.10 22.08
N ASP A 155 11.79 -20.13 21.67
CA ASP A 155 11.83 -21.46 22.28
C ASP A 155 13.00 -22.32 21.74
N GLY A 156 13.54 -21.97 20.57
CA GLY A 156 14.65 -22.67 19.92
C GLY A 156 16.05 -22.08 20.18
N SER A 157 16.18 -21.08 21.06
CA SER A 157 17.42 -20.35 21.34
C SER A 157 18.00 -20.62 22.72
#